data_AF-A0A959CMG4-F1
#
_entry.id   AF-A0A959CMG4-F1
#
_cell.length_a   1.000
_cell.length_b   1.000
_cell.length_c   1.000
_cell.angle_alpha   90.00
_cell.angle_beta   90.00
_cell.angle_gamma   90.00
#
_symmetry.space_group_name_H-M   'P 1'
#
loop_
_entity.id
_entity.type
_entity.pdbx_description
1 polymer ?
#
loop_
_entity_poly.entity_id
_entity_poly.type
_entity_poly.pdbx_seq_one_letter_code
_entity_poly.pdbx_strand_id
1 'polypeptide(L)'
;MKNIPPLTSALSLSLSLTLSLSLSLTLLLSACQNTPQPPLPGTIATELYNRLQTQLIEAQPGDVIEIPEGRYAFDRPLSLDGVPRVTIRGAGMDKTVLYFKDQKVGAEGLRITADSVTVEGLAIMDTKGDAIKAQDCNGITIRNVKTSWSGGPDEANGGYGLYPVSSKDVLIEGCEASYASDAGIYVGQCENVVVRNCYAHENVAGIEIENCVNSEVYGNRAENNTGGILVFDLPELPAGNGRGCKVYDNKIIENNHRNFAPEGNIVGIVPPGTGIILLAAKGVEVYDNEIAGHKTVGTAIASYYITEKPWNDENYDPHTYDVYIHGNTYRRKRAVPDLSKDFGKLVNFLFPGQPQDILYDGIIDGERPAGPNPMNICIQQSGQDLRFADIDAANDFENVKTELGPYACSPD
;
A
#
# COMPACT_ATOMS: atom_id res chain seq x y z
N MET A 1 29.45 27.74 35.46
CA MET A 1 30.92 27.71 35.61
C MET A 1 31.27 27.84 37.07
N LYS A 2 32.39 27.21 37.48
CA LYS A 2 32.85 26.85 38.84
C LYS A 2 32.20 25.57 39.37
N ASN A 3 32.91 24.60 39.94
CA ASN A 3 34.24 24.02 39.76
C ASN A 3 34.26 22.79 40.69
N ILE A 4 34.63 21.62 40.19
CA ILE A 4 34.88 20.41 41.02
C ILE A 4 36.25 20.55 41.71
N PRO A 5 36.43 19.97 42.91
CA PRO A 5 37.63 19.14 43.16
C PRO A 5 37.34 17.84 43.97
N PRO A 6 38.33 16.92 44.09
CA PRO A 6 38.09 15.49 43.87
C PRO A 6 38.56 14.51 44.96
N LEU A 7 38.23 13.23 44.72
CA LEU A 7 38.97 11.95 44.93
C LEU A 7 39.55 11.49 46.29
N THR A 8 39.51 10.15 46.43
CA THR A 8 40.40 9.21 47.18
C THR A 8 40.15 9.07 48.70
N SER A 9 40.27 7.90 49.34
CA SER A 9 40.67 6.53 48.96
C SER A 9 40.39 5.56 50.13
N ALA A 10 40.34 4.26 49.80
CA ALA A 10 40.79 3.09 50.57
C ALA A 10 40.18 2.77 51.96
N LEU A 11 39.67 1.54 52.13
CA LEU A 11 40.48 0.49 52.77
C LEU A 11 39.92 -0.91 52.51
N SER A 12 40.85 -1.79 52.20
CA SER A 12 40.79 -3.23 51.99
C SER A 12 40.42 -4.02 53.25
N LEU A 13 39.73 -5.15 53.09
CA LEU A 13 40.12 -6.38 53.80
C LEU A 13 39.73 -7.63 53.01
N SER A 14 40.77 -8.40 52.69
CA SER A 14 40.78 -9.74 52.14
C SER A 14 40.20 -10.79 53.10
N LEU A 15 39.50 -11.82 52.59
CA LEU A 15 39.99 -13.19 52.75
C LEU A 15 39.32 -14.15 51.76
N SER A 16 40.19 -14.93 51.15
CA SER A 16 40.03 -15.97 50.14
C SER A 16 39.24 -17.19 50.59
N LEU A 17 38.36 -17.69 49.73
CA LEU A 17 38.00 -19.11 49.69
C LEU A 17 38.08 -19.61 48.23
N THR A 18 38.88 -20.64 48.05
CA THR A 18 39.26 -21.31 46.81
C THR A 18 38.04 -21.88 46.06
N LEU A 19 37.82 -21.44 44.81
CA LEU A 19 36.89 -22.07 43.89
C LEU A 19 37.67 -22.75 42.76
N SER A 20 37.55 -24.08 42.69
CA SER A 20 38.08 -24.93 41.64
C SER A 20 37.44 -24.61 40.29
N LEU A 21 38.30 -24.34 39.31
CA LEU A 21 37.99 -23.96 37.94
C LEU A 21 37.53 -25.18 37.12
N SER A 22 36.23 -25.33 36.87
CA SER A 22 35.71 -26.16 35.77
C SER A 22 35.24 -25.23 34.65
N LEU A 23 36.10 -25.05 33.64
CA LEU A 23 35.83 -24.23 32.47
C LEU A 23 34.90 -24.98 31.50
N SER A 24 33.60 -24.97 31.78
CA SER A 24 32.58 -25.35 30.79
C SER A 24 32.31 -24.15 29.89
N LEU A 25 33.02 -24.10 28.76
CA LEU A 25 32.75 -23.19 27.65
C LEU A 25 31.42 -23.61 26.98
N THR A 26 30.30 -23.14 27.52
CA THR A 26 29.02 -23.20 26.81
C THR A 26 29.10 -22.23 25.63
N LEU A 27 29.40 -22.76 24.44
CA LEU A 27 29.05 -22.12 23.18
C LEU A 27 27.54 -21.92 23.18
N LEU A 28 27.10 -20.68 23.44
CA LEU A 28 25.80 -20.21 22.99
C LEU A 28 25.86 -20.19 21.46
N LEU A 29 25.47 -21.31 20.84
CA LEU A 29 25.01 -21.31 19.46
C LEU A 29 23.77 -20.43 19.44
N SER A 30 23.95 -19.14 19.17
CA SER A 30 22.87 -18.34 18.59
C SER A 30 22.40 -19.13 17.38
N ALA A 31 21.20 -19.70 17.48
CA ALA A 31 20.48 -20.15 16.32
C ALA A 31 20.28 -18.91 15.46
N CYS A 32 21.17 -18.72 14.48
CA CYS A 32 20.95 -17.79 13.40
C CYS A 32 19.58 -18.12 12.85
N GLN A 33 18.67 -17.15 12.90
CA GLN A 33 17.53 -17.15 12.02
C GLN A 33 18.11 -17.37 10.63
N ASN A 34 17.79 -18.52 10.03
CA ASN A 34 18.13 -18.83 8.64
C ASN A 34 17.28 -17.92 7.77
N THR A 35 17.56 -16.63 7.78
CA THR A 35 17.19 -15.73 6.70
C THR A 35 18.18 -16.08 5.57
N PRO A 36 17.73 -16.74 4.49
CA PRO A 36 18.65 -17.13 3.44
C PRO A 36 19.31 -15.86 2.89
N GLN A 37 20.63 -15.86 2.77
CA GLN A 37 21.39 -14.67 2.40
C GLN A 37 21.10 -14.31 0.94
N PRO A 38 20.97 -13.01 0.58
CA PRO A 38 20.90 -12.57 -0.81
C PRO A 38 22.11 -13.10 -1.60
N PRO A 39 22.01 -13.22 -2.94
CA PRO A 39 23.12 -13.66 -3.77
C PRO A 39 24.29 -12.68 -3.59
N LEU A 40 25.52 -13.18 -3.73
CA LEU A 40 26.71 -12.35 -3.59
C LEU A 40 26.61 -11.14 -4.53
N PRO A 41 26.77 -9.90 -4.02
CA PRO A 41 26.72 -8.69 -4.83
C PRO A 41 27.62 -8.82 -6.07
N GLY A 42 27.10 -8.47 -7.25
CA GLY A 42 27.86 -8.43 -8.51
C GLY A 42 27.92 -9.73 -9.32
N THR A 43 27.31 -10.84 -8.88
CA THR A 43 27.24 -12.07 -9.71
C THR A 43 25.88 -12.20 -10.40
N ILE A 44 25.80 -11.74 -11.65
CA ILE A 44 24.57 -11.84 -12.46
C ILE A 44 24.36 -13.29 -12.93
N ALA A 45 23.15 -13.82 -12.76
CA ALA A 45 22.75 -15.15 -13.20
C ALA A 45 22.42 -15.17 -14.71
N THR A 46 23.39 -14.78 -15.55
CA THR A 46 23.20 -14.57 -17.00
C THR A 46 22.70 -15.80 -17.74
N GLU A 47 23.22 -16.99 -17.42
CA GLU A 47 22.78 -18.23 -18.09
C GLU A 47 21.31 -18.55 -17.79
N LEU A 48 20.90 -18.41 -16.52
CA LEU A 48 19.51 -18.59 -16.12
C LEU A 48 18.61 -17.54 -16.78
N TYR A 49 19.00 -16.27 -16.74
CA TYR A 49 18.26 -15.19 -17.37
C TYR A 49 18.02 -15.49 -18.86
N ASN A 50 19.08 -15.82 -19.61
CA ASN A 50 18.97 -16.10 -21.04
C ASN A 50 18.02 -17.26 -21.31
N ARG A 51 18.12 -18.34 -20.52
CA ARG A 51 17.22 -19.49 -20.63
C ARG A 51 15.76 -19.09 -20.40
N LEU A 52 15.47 -18.37 -19.31
CA LEU A 52 14.10 -17.94 -18.99
C LEU A 52 13.54 -16.99 -20.04
N GLN A 53 14.33 -16.00 -20.48
CA GLN A 53 13.88 -15.05 -21.50
C GLN A 53 13.63 -15.74 -22.85
N THR A 54 14.48 -16.69 -23.26
CA THR A 54 14.23 -17.52 -24.46
C THR A 54 12.94 -18.32 -24.30
N GLN A 55 12.71 -18.95 -23.15
CA GLN A 55 11.47 -19.68 -22.88
C GLN A 55 10.23 -18.78 -22.96
N LEU A 56 10.30 -17.54 -22.47
CA LEU A 56 9.19 -16.57 -22.56
C LEU A 56 8.94 -16.11 -24.01
N ILE A 57 10.00 -15.94 -24.81
CA ILE A 57 9.89 -15.55 -26.23
C ILE A 57 9.31 -16.68 -27.09
N GLU A 58 9.71 -17.93 -26.81
CA GLU A 58 9.33 -19.11 -27.60
C GLU A 58 8.07 -19.81 -27.08
N ALA A 59 7.53 -19.32 -25.96
CA ALA A 59 6.37 -19.90 -25.29
C ALA A 59 5.19 -20.10 -26.25
N GLN A 60 4.49 -21.20 -26.05
CA GLN A 60 3.20 -21.49 -26.67
C GLN A 60 2.07 -21.29 -25.66
N PRO A 61 0.83 -21.07 -26.12
CA PRO A 61 -0.27 -20.86 -25.21
C PRO A 61 -0.52 -22.04 -24.27
N GLY A 62 -0.46 -21.81 -22.96
CA GLY A 62 -0.59 -22.84 -21.92
C GLY A 62 0.73 -23.32 -21.34
N ASP A 63 1.87 -22.85 -21.85
CA ASP A 63 3.18 -23.24 -21.34
C ASP A 63 3.40 -22.77 -19.90
N VAL A 64 4.16 -23.58 -19.16
CA VAL A 64 4.61 -23.26 -17.81
C VAL A 64 6.12 -23.02 -17.84
N ILE A 65 6.53 -21.80 -17.49
CA ILE A 65 7.92 -21.42 -17.34
C ILE A 65 8.31 -21.55 -15.86
N GLU A 66 9.00 -22.64 -15.53
CA GLU A 66 9.46 -22.90 -14.16
C GLU A 66 10.80 -22.25 -13.85
N ILE A 67 10.81 -21.48 -12.78
CA ILE A 67 11.99 -20.87 -12.19
C ILE A 67 12.38 -21.69 -10.95
N PRO A 68 13.58 -22.31 -10.94
CA PRO A 68 13.98 -23.18 -9.84
C PRO A 68 14.09 -22.42 -8.51
N GLU A 69 14.10 -23.18 -7.41
CA GLU A 69 14.46 -22.65 -6.09
C GLU A 69 15.87 -22.07 -6.12
N GLY A 70 16.01 -20.86 -5.59
CA GLY A 70 17.28 -20.15 -5.54
C GLY A 70 17.11 -18.64 -5.50
N ARG A 71 18.25 -17.96 -5.42
CA ARG A 71 18.32 -16.50 -5.41
C ARG A 71 19.19 -16.04 -6.56
N TYR A 72 18.62 -15.23 -7.44
CA TYR A 72 19.23 -14.91 -8.73
C TYR A 72 19.28 -13.41 -8.92
N ALA A 73 20.47 -12.86 -9.17
CA ALA A 73 20.61 -11.46 -9.55
C ALA A 73 20.48 -11.32 -11.07
N PHE A 74 19.58 -10.44 -11.53
CA PHE A 74 19.39 -10.06 -12.92
C PHE A 74 19.71 -8.57 -13.10
N ASP A 75 20.28 -8.23 -14.26
CA ASP A 75 20.65 -6.84 -14.59
C ASP A 75 19.74 -6.21 -15.66
N ARG A 76 18.58 -6.82 -15.93
CA ARG A 76 17.57 -6.36 -16.91
C ARG A 76 16.23 -7.10 -16.71
N PRO A 77 15.09 -6.54 -17.15
CA PRO A 77 13.77 -7.13 -16.97
C PRO A 77 13.59 -8.48 -17.69
N LEU A 78 12.73 -9.34 -17.16
CA LEU A 78 12.08 -10.39 -17.96
C LEU A 78 10.85 -9.82 -18.68
N SER A 79 10.55 -10.28 -19.89
CA SER A 79 9.34 -9.88 -20.61
C SER A 79 8.58 -11.05 -21.25
N LEU A 80 7.25 -10.99 -21.17
CA LEU A 80 6.32 -11.84 -21.88
C LEU A 80 5.37 -10.96 -22.72
N ASP A 81 5.40 -11.14 -24.04
CA ASP A 81 4.64 -10.31 -24.98
C ASP A 81 3.81 -11.21 -25.93
N GLY A 82 2.50 -10.98 -25.96
CA GLY A 82 1.56 -11.51 -26.95
C GLY A 82 1.14 -12.98 -26.81
N VAL A 83 1.83 -13.81 -26.03
CA VAL A 83 1.49 -15.24 -25.88
C VAL A 83 0.56 -15.46 -24.67
N PRO A 84 -0.70 -15.87 -24.88
CA PRO A 84 -1.67 -15.98 -23.79
C PRO A 84 -1.52 -17.29 -22.99
N ARG A 85 -2.15 -17.37 -21.81
CA ARG A 85 -2.22 -18.57 -20.97
C ARG A 85 -0.89 -19.12 -20.47
N VAL A 86 0.18 -18.31 -20.50
CA VAL A 86 1.47 -18.70 -19.94
C VAL A 86 1.42 -18.63 -18.42
N THR A 87 2.03 -19.60 -17.74
CA THR A 87 2.26 -19.55 -16.30
C THR A 87 3.74 -19.36 -15.99
N ILE A 88 4.09 -18.32 -15.26
CA ILE A 88 5.44 -18.07 -14.74
C ILE A 88 5.45 -18.51 -13.27
N ARG A 89 6.17 -19.59 -12.96
CA ARG A 89 6.08 -20.28 -11.66
C ARG A 89 7.44 -20.40 -10.98
N GLY A 90 7.55 -19.94 -9.74
CA GLY A 90 8.67 -20.28 -8.85
C GLY A 90 8.32 -21.41 -7.86
N ALA A 91 9.29 -21.79 -7.04
CA ALA A 91 9.14 -22.84 -6.02
C ALA A 91 8.41 -22.38 -4.74
N GLY A 92 8.07 -21.09 -4.64
CA GLY A 92 7.48 -20.42 -3.49
C GLY A 92 8.10 -19.02 -3.30
N MET A 93 7.33 -18.05 -2.80
CA MET A 93 7.79 -16.65 -2.69
C MET A 93 9.05 -16.46 -1.84
N ASP A 94 9.28 -17.33 -0.84
CA ASP A 94 10.51 -17.28 -0.02
C ASP A 94 11.64 -18.18 -0.55
N LYS A 95 11.39 -18.94 -1.62
CA LYS A 95 12.30 -19.95 -2.19
C LYS A 95 12.91 -19.54 -3.52
N THR A 96 12.11 -18.94 -4.40
CA THR A 96 12.57 -18.41 -5.69
C THR A 96 12.56 -16.90 -5.62
N VAL A 97 13.75 -16.27 -5.57
CA VAL A 97 13.90 -14.82 -5.41
C VAL A 97 14.76 -14.24 -6.54
N LEU A 98 14.21 -13.26 -7.25
CA LEU A 98 14.84 -12.54 -8.34
C LEU A 98 15.22 -11.14 -7.85
N TYR A 99 16.51 -10.82 -7.84
CA TYR A 99 17.05 -9.52 -7.42
C TYR A 99 17.44 -8.67 -8.62
N PHE A 100 17.08 -7.40 -8.60
CA PHE A 100 17.29 -6.46 -9.71
C PHE A 100 18.17 -5.26 -9.34
N LYS A 101 18.84 -5.31 -8.19
CA LYS A 101 19.66 -4.21 -7.64
C LYS A 101 20.69 -3.64 -8.63
N ASP A 102 21.25 -4.48 -9.48
CA ASP A 102 22.31 -4.13 -10.45
C ASP A 102 21.77 -3.93 -11.88
N GLN A 103 20.48 -3.59 -12.04
CA GLN A 103 19.86 -3.32 -13.36
C GLN A 103 20.65 -2.30 -14.19
N LYS A 104 21.00 -2.68 -15.42
CA LYS A 104 21.70 -1.80 -16.40
C LYS A 104 20.76 -1.23 -17.45
N VAL A 105 19.65 -1.91 -17.72
CA VAL A 105 18.65 -1.55 -18.73
C VAL A 105 17.27 -1.82 -18.14
N GLY A 106 16.28 -1.01 -18.52
CA GLY A 106 14.92 -1.10 -17.99
C GLY A 106 14.82 -0.71 -16.52
N ALA A 107 13.60 -0.58 -16.04
CA ALA A 107 13.34 -0.29 -14.63
C ALA A 107 12.59 -1.44 -13.96
N GLU A 108 11.85 -2.24 -14.74
CA GLU A 108 10.92 -3.24 -14.24
C GLU A 108 11.59 -4.58 -13.95
N GLY A 109 11.04 -5.38 -13.03
CA GLY A 109 11.47 -6.75 -12.81
C GLY A 109 10.91 -7.71 -13.85
N LEU A 110 9.59 -7.70 -13.99
CA LEU A 110 8.82 -8.51 -14.94
C LEU A 110 7.79 -7.64 -15.66
N ARG A 111 7.79 -7.70 -17.00
CA ARG A 111 6.82 -7.03 -17.87
C ARG A 111 5.93 -8.05 -18.57
N ILE A 112 4.63 -7.82 -18.55
CA ILE A 112 3.63 -8.71 -19.15
C ILE A 112 2.68 -7.88 -20.01
N THR A 113 2.53 -8.27 -21.27
CA THR A 113 1.47 -7.80 -22.16
C THR A 113 0.91 -9.02 -22.89
N ALA A 114 0.03 -9.75 -22.21
CA ALA A 114 -0.60 -10.97 -22.73
C ALA A 114 -1.81 -11.39 -21.88
N ASP A 115 -2.76 -12.09 -22.51
CA ASP A 115 -3.99 -12.53 -21.85
C ASP A 115 -3.83 -13.81 -21.04
N SER A 116 -4.62 -13.94 -19.98
CA SER A 116 -4.77 -15.16 -19.18
C SER A 116 -3.47 -15.65 -18.54
N VAL A 117 -2.53 -14.74 -18.27
CA VAL A 117 -1.22 -15.07 -17.69
C VAL A 117 -1.35 -15.28 -16.19
N THR A 118 -0.64 -16.26 -15.65
CA THR A 118 -0.49 -16.46 -14.21
C THR A 118 0.96 -16.26 -13.80
N VAL A 119 1.21 -15.45 -12.78
CA VAL A 119 2.50 -15.35 -12.07
C VAL A 119 2.33 -15.90 -10.67
N GLU A 120 3.12 -16.90 -10.29
CA GLU A 120 2.97 -17.51 -8.98
C GLU A 120 4.25 -18.01 -8.32
N GLY A 121 4.29 -17.95 -6.98
CA GLY A 121 5.28 -18.64 -6.17
C GLY A 121 6.70 -18.10 -6.31
N LEU A 122 6.89 -16.79 -6.45
CA LEU A 122 8.22 -16.18 -6.58
C LEU A 122 8.29 -14.81 -5.90
N ALA A 123 9.50 -14.31 -5.70
CA ALA A 123 9.76 -12.94 -5.27
C ALA A 123 10.54 -12.15 -6.31
N ILE A 124 10.19 -10.86 -6.47
CA ILE A 124 10.95 -9.88 -7.24
C ILE A 124 11.36 -8.75 -6.30
N MET A 125 12.66 -8.48 -6.22
CA MET A 125 13.22 -7.54 -5.26
C MET A 125 14.17 -6.54 -5.91
N ASP A 126 14.27 -5.36 -5.30
CA ASP A 126 15.27 -4.32 -5.62
C ASP A 126 15.25 -3.85 -7.08
N THR A 127 14.08 -3.72 -7.70
CA THR A 127 13.94 -3.14 -9.03
C THR A 127 14.16 -1.62 -8.99
N LYS A 128 14.68 -1.04 -10.08
CA LYS A 128 14.80 0.43 -10.20
C LYS A 128 13.45 1.13 -10.31
N GLY A 129 12.47 0.45 -10.90
CA GLY A 129 11.08 0.87 -11.03
C GLY A 129 10.17 -0.27 -10.62
N ASP A 130 9.08 -0.49 -11.35
CA ASP A 130 8.02 -1.39 -10.94
C ASP A 130 8.45 -2.86 -10.85
N ALA A 131 8.08 -3.58 -9.80
CA ALA A 131 8.51 -4.97 -9.67
C ALA A 131 7.82 -5.87 -10.71
N ILE A 132 6.48 -5.87 -10.76
CA ILE A 132 5.70 -6.60 -11.76
C ILE A 132 4.71 -5.65 -12.44
N LYS A 133 4.92 -5.39 -13.72
CA LYS A 133 4.01 -4.60 -14.54
C LYS A 133 3.27 -5.50 -15.52
N ALA A 134 1.95 -5.59 -15.36
CA ALA A 134 1.05 -6.27 -16.29
C ALA A 134 0.16 -5.22 -16.95
N GLN A 135 0.38 -4.97 -18.24
CA GLN A 135 -0.27 -3.89 -18.97
C GLN A 135 -1.05 -4.45 -20.15
N ASP A 136 -2.23 -3.89 -20.39
CA ASP A 136 -3.10 -4.24 -21.52
C ASP A 136 -3.43 -5.75 -21.56
N CYS A 137 -3.76 -6.31 -20.40
CA CYS A 137 -4.01 -7.76 -20.21
C CYS A 137 -5.50 -8.05 -19.96
N ASN A 138 -5.99 -9.21 -20.42
CA ASN A 138 -7.28 -9.77 -20.00
C ASN A 138 -7.07 -11.11 -19.27
N GLY A 139 -7.43 -11.20 -17.98
CA GLY A 139 -7.34 -12.42 -17.19
C GLY A 139 -6.01 -12.61 -16.47
N ILE A 140 -5.39 -11.54 -15.96
CA ILE A 140 -4.11 -11.63 -15.23
C ILE A 140 -4.35 -12.16 -13.81
N THR A 141 -3.57 -13.17 -13.40
CA THR A 141 -3.53 -13.68 -12.04
C THR A 141 -2.13 -13.55 -11.45
N ILE A 142 -2.02 -12.87 -10.32
CA ILE A 142 -0.79 -12.80 -9.51
C ILE A 142 -1.07 -13.47 -8.17
N ARG A 143 -0.43 -14.61 -7.91
CA ARG A 143 -0.75 -15.46 -6.76
C ARG A 143 0.48 -15.84 -5.95
N ASN A 144 0.45 -15.63 -4.64
CA ASN A 144 1.56 -16.04 -3.76
C ASN A 144 2.91 -15.48 -4.25
N VAL A 145 2.93 -14.19 -4.56
CA VAL A 145 4.12 -13.46 -5.03
C VAL A 145 4.54 -12.43 -4.00
N LYS A 146 5.86 -12.20 -3.87
CA LYS A 146 6.43 -11.17 -3.00
C LYS A 146 7.15 -10.10 -3.80
N THR A 147 6.93 -8.83 -3.48
CA THR A 147 7.71 -7.70 -4.02
C THR A 147 8.26 -6.83 -2.90
N SER A 148 9.55 -6.49 -2.94
CA SER A 148 10.15 -5.71 -1.85
C SER A 148 11.47 -5.03 -2.23
N TRP A 149 11.76 -3.90 -1.60
CA TRP A 149 13.06 -3.23 -1.65
C TRP A 149 13.83 -3.47 -0.35
N SER A 150 14.93 -4.22 -0.45
CA SER A 150 15.73 -4.71 0.67
C SER A 150 16.44 -3.61 1.45
N GLY A 151 16.56 -2.40 0.88
CA GLY A 151 17.08 -1.21 1.56
C GLY A 151 16.12 -0.61 2.58
N GLY A 152 14.87 -1.07 2.64
CA GLY A 152 13.81 -0.43 3.40
C GLY A 152 13.24 0.79 2.64
N PRO A 153 12.54 1.70 3.33
CA PRO A 153 11.82 2.81 2.70
C PRO A 153 12.78 3.88 2.17
N ASP A 154 12.79 4.07 0.86
CA ASP A 154 13.63 5.05 0.16
C ASP A 154 12.86 5.67 -1.02
N GLU A 155 13.05 6.96 -1.26
CA GLU A 155 12.42 7.67 -2.39
C GLU A 155 12.89 7.15 -3.75
N ALA A 156 14.09 6.55 -3.80
CA ALA A 156 14.66 5.95 -5.00
C ALA A 156 14.19 4.51 -5.26
N ASN A 157 13.35 3.95 -4.39
CA ASN A 157 12.71 2.66 -4.65
C ASN A 157 11.75 2.78 -5.84
N GLY A 158 11.47 1.64 -6.46
CA GLY A 158 10.45 1.59 -7.50
C GLY A 158 9.06 1.97 -6.98
N GLY A 159 8.27 2.56 -7.86
CA GLY A 159 6.95 3.09 -7.53
C GLY A 159 6.00 1.99 -7.09
N TYR A 160 5.87 0.94 -7.91
CA TYR A 160 4.84 -0.09 -7.69
C TYR A 160 5.42 -1.49 -7.48
N GLY A 161 4.93 -2.21 -6.47
CA GLY A 161 5.24 -3.62 -6.28
C GLY A 161 4.53 -4.49 -7.33
N LEU A 162 3.21 -4.61 -7.19
CA LEU A 162 2.33 -5.25 -8.17
C LEU A 162 1.59 -4.16 -8.94
N TYR A 163 1.64 -4.20 -10.27
CA TYR A 163 1.08 -3.15 -11.13
C TYR A 163 0.34 -3.70 -12.35
N PRO A 164 -0.88 -4.27 -12.19
CA PRO A 164 -1.82 -4.38 -13.29
C PRO A 164 -2.36 -3.02 -13.70
N VAL A 165 -2.34 -2.72 -15.00
CA VAL A 165 -2.84 -1.46 -15.55
C VAL A 165 -3.52 -1.65 -16.89
N SER A 166 -4.56 -0.86 -17.16
CA SER A 166 -5.32 -0.91 -18.43
C SER A 166 -5.79 -2.34 -18.76
N SER A 167 -6.23 -3.08 -17.74
CA SER A 167 -6.44 -4.52 -17.82
C SER A 167 -7.86 -4.93 -17.39
N LYS A 168 -8.30 -6.12 -17.78
CA LYS A 168 -9.60 -6.70 -17.38
C LYS A 168 -9.42 -8.03 -16.67
N ASP A 169 -10.35 -8.34 -15.78
CA ASP A 169 -10.39 -9.61 -15.04
C ASP A 169 -9.06 -9.86 -14.31
N VAL A 170 -8.78 -9.00 -13.32
CA VAL A 170 -7.53 -9.00 -12.55
C VAL A 170 -7.74 -9.71 -11.21
N LEU A 171 -6.90 -10.70 -10.91
CA LEU A 171 -6.84 -11.36 -9.61
C LEU A 171 -5.45 -11.20 -8.99
N ILE A 172 -5.39 -10.57 -7.81
CA ILE A 172 -4.20 -10.56 -6.95
C ILE A 172 -4.56 -11.27 -5.65
N GLU A 173 -3.87 -12.37 -5.33
CA GLU A 173 -4.16 -13.12 -4.11
C GLU A 173 -2.95 -13.71 -3.39
N GLY A 174 -2.96 -13.64 -2.05
CA GLY A 174 -1.90 -14.24 -1.24
C GLY A 174 -0.53 -13.58 -1.41
N CYS A 175 -0.49 -12.35 -1.91
CA CYS A 175 0.75 -11.64 -2.21
C CYS A 175 1.26 -10.82 -1.02
N GLU A 176 2.56 -10.54 -1.00
CA GLU A 176 3.21 -9.66 -0.03
C GLU A 176 3.92 -8.51 -0.78
N ALA A 177 3.71 -7.25 -0.36
CA ALA A 177 4.34 -6.10 -0.99
C ALA A 177 4.84 -5.11 0.06
N SER A 178 6.12 -4.73 -0.02
CA SER A 178 6.72 -3.80 0.94
C SER A 178 7.75 -2.83 0.36
N TYR A 179 7.88 -1.68 1.02
CA TYR A 179 8.85 -0.63 0.73
C TYR A 179 8.75 0.00 -0.68
N ALA A 180 7.61 -0.13 -1.35
CA ALA A 180 7.35 0.60 -2.59
C ALA A 180 7.26 2.11 -2.32
N SER A 181 7.89 2.93 -3.18
CA SER A 181 7.89 4.38 -3.04
C SER A 181 6.56 5.03 -3.39
N ASP A 182 5.68 4.30 -4.07
CA ASP A 182 4.31 4.71 -4.34
C ASP A 182 3.32 3.72 -3.68
N ALA A 183 3.02 2.58 -4.32
CA ALA A 183 2.08 1.61 -3.79
C ALA A 183 2.63 0.18 -3.79
N GLY A 184 2.43 -0.55 -2.70
CA GLY A 184 2.80 -1.96 -2.63
C GLY A 184 2.01 -2.79 -3.65
N ILE A 185 0.69 -2.63 -3.64
CA ILE A 185 -0.21 -3.23 -4.62
C ILE A 185 -0.99 -2.10 -5.28
N TYR A 186 -0.73 -1.85 -6.55
CA TYR A 186 -1.41 -0.85 -7.36
C TYR A 186 -2.23 -1.54 -8.45
N VAL A 187 -3.49 -1.20 -8.60
CA VAL A 187 -4.32 -1.60 -9.73
C VAL A 187 -4.94 -0.36 -10.34
N GLY A 188 -4.58 -0.05 -11.59
CA GLY A 188 -4.98 1.19 -12.26
C GLY A 188 -5.76 0.95 -13.54
N GLN A 189 -6.83 1.70 -13.77
CA GLN A 189 -7.53 1.72 -15.06
C GLN A 189 -8.03 0.31 -15.47
N CYS A 190 -8.47 -0.48 -14.50
CA CYS A 190 -8.89 -1.86 -14.70
C CYS A 190 -10.41 -2.09 -14.57
N GLU A 191 -10.90 -3.19 -15.13
CA GLU A 191 -12.29 -3.65 -14.97
C GLU A 191 -12.31 -5.06 -14.35
N ASN A 192 -13.22 -5.30 -13.40
CA ASN A 192 -13.37 -6.57 -12.68
C ASN A 192 -12.08 -6.96 -11.94
N VAL A 193 -11.84 -6.31 -10.81
CA VAL A 193 -10.62 -6.45 -10.01
C VAL A 193 -10.92 -7.15 -8.70
N VAL A 194 -10.10 -8.13 -8.32
CA VAL A 194 -10.10 -8.74 -6.99
C VAL A 194 -8.69 -8.68 -6.40
N VAL A 195 -8.57 -8.02 -5.24
CA VAL A 195 -7.35 -8.03 -4.41
C VAL A 195 -7.69 -8.64 -3.07
N ARG A 196 -7.17 -9.84 -2.79
CA ARG A 196 -7.54 -10.57 -1.57
C ARG A 196 -6.41 -11.28 -0.85
N ASN A 197 -6.55 -11.44 0.46
CA ASN A 197 -5.60 -12.21 1.29
C ASN A 197 -4.14 -11.76 1.12
N CYS A 198 -3.90 -10.48 0.79
CA CYS A 198 -2.58 -9.92 0.60
C CYS A 198 -2.08 -9.23 1.86
N TYR A 199 -0.75 -9.09 1.97
CA TYR A 199 -0.08 -8.35 3.03
C TYR A 199 0.73 -7.19 2.44
N ALA A 200 0.23 -5.97 2.59
CA ALA A 200 0.91 -4.76 2.13
C ALA A 200 1.42 -3.96 3.33
N HIS A 201 2.74 -3.78 3.44
CA HIS A 201 3.33 -3.12 4.60
C HIS A 201 4.52 -2.23 4.29
N GLU A 202 4.68 -1.15 5.06
CA GLU A 202 5.83 -0.24 4.97
C GLU A 202 6.02 0.42 3.59
N ASN A 203 4.95 0.51 2.80
CA ASN A 203 4.87 1.28 1.56
C ASN A 203 4.40 2.71 1.86
N VAL A 204 4.36 3.58 0.84
CA VAL A 204 3.57 4.81 0.95
C VAL A 204 2.07 4.47 0.96
N ALA A 205 1.53 3.91 -0.12
CA ALA A 205 0.22 3.29 -0.14
C ALA A 205 0.34 1.76 0.01
N GLY A 206 -0.43 1.16 0.91
CA GLY A 206 -0.48 -0.30 1.00
C GLY A 206 -1.11 -0.91 -0.25
N ILE A 207 -2.39 -0.59 -0.47
CA ILE A 207 -3.16 -1.00 -1.64
C ILE A 207 -3.78 0.24 -2.27
N GLU A 208 -3.65 0.40 -3.59
CA GLU A 208 -4.27 1.48 -4.35
C GLU A 208 -5.10 0.91 -5.50
N ILE A 209 -6.35 1.35 -5.56
CA ILE A 209 -7.29 1.10 -6.66
C ILE A 209 -7.52 2.45 -7.34
N GLU A 210 -6.94 2.62 -8.53
CA GLU A 210 -7.01 3.87 -9.29
C GLU A 210 -7.90 3.67 -10.52
N ASN A 211 -8.92 4.52 -10.70
CA ASN A 211 -9.73 4.59 -11.92
C ASN A 211 -10.31 3.23 -12.38
N CYS A 212 -10.59 2.32 -11.44
CA CYS A 212 -11.09 0.99 -11.75
C CYS A 212 -12.62 0.91 -11.73
N VAL A 213 -13.18 -0.01 -12.52
CA VAL A 213 -14.61 -0.33 -12.54
C VAL A 213 -14.83 -1.73 -11.97
N ASN A 214 -15.72 -1.86 -10.98
CA ASN A 214 -16.04 -3.13 -10.31
C ASN A 214 -14.82 -3.77 -9.64
N SER A 215 -14.45 -3.27 -8.46
CA SER A 215 -13.32 -3.77 -7.68
C SER A 215 -13.75 -4.32 -6.32
N GLU A 216 -13.10 -5.39 -5.87
CA GLU A 216 -13.26 -5.95 -4.53
C GLU A 216 -11.89 -6.09 -3.85
N VAL A 217 -11.74 -5.45 -2.69
CA VAL A 217 -10.52 -5.45 -1.88
C VAL A 217 -10.86 -6.03 -0.51
N TYR A 218 -10.50 -7.30 -0.27
CA TYR A 218 -10.92 -7.98 0.97
C TYR A 218 -9.98 -9.00 1.58
N GLY A 219 -10.11 -9.23 2.89
CA GLY A 219 -9.27 -10.18 3.62
C GLY A 219 -7.78 -9.80 3.65
N ASN A 220 -7.44 -8.56 3.28
CA ASN A 220 -6.07 -8.08 3.23
C ASN A 220 -5.62 -7.57 4.60
N ARG A 221 -4.29 -7.51 4.78
CA ARG A 221 -3.65 -6.78 5.88
C ARG A 221 -2.82 -5.64 5.29
N ALA A 222 -3.24 -4.40 5.55
CA ALA A 222 -2.52 -3.19 5.19
C ALA A 222 -1.99 -2.53 6.47
N GLU A 223 -0.69 -2.66 6.73
CA GLU A 223 -0.10 -2.29 8.02
C GLU A 223 1.19 -1.47 7.90
N ASN A 224 1.38 -0.48 8.78
CA ASN A 224 2.59 0.32 8.84
C ASN A 224 2.97 0.97 7.48
N ASN A 225 2.01 1.23 6.60
CA ASN A 225 2.20 2.07 5.42
C ASN A 225 2.04 3.56 5.81
N THR A 226 2.16 4.50 4.88
CA THR A 226 1.69 5.88 5.10
C THR A 226 0.16 5.95 5.06
N GLY A 227 -0.43 5.36 4.01
CA GLY A 227 -1.86 5.14 3.83
C GLY A 227 -2.15 3.65 3.65
N GLY A 228 -3.23 3.15 4.25
CA GLY A 228 -3.57 1.73 4.17
C GLY A 228 -4.13 1.32 2.81
N ILE A 229 -5.37 1.72 2.52
CA ILE A 229 -6.07 1.43 1.27
C ILE A 229 -6.55 2.73 0.63
N LEU A 230 -6.18 2.99 -0.61
CA LEU A 230 -6.56 4.18 -1.37
C LEU A 230 -7.50 3.75 -2.51
N VAL A 231 -8.64 4.42 -2.62
CA VAL A 231 -9.55 4.29 -3.76
C VAL A 231 -9.62 5.64 -4.43
N PHE A 232 -8.84 5.79 -5.49
CA PHE A 232 -8.61 7.05 -6.17
C PHE A 232 -9.26 7.03 -7.56
N ASP A 233 -9.81 8.18 -7.94
CA ASP A 233 -10.15 8.48 -9.31
C ASP A 233 -9.46 9.79 -9.69
N LEU A 234 -8.50 9.72 -10.61
CA LEU A 234 -7.61 10.81 -10.97
C LEU A 234 -7.86 11.30 -12.40
N PRO A 235 -7.69 12.61 -12.65
CA PRO A 235 -7.90 13.19 -13.98
C PRO A 235 -6.76 12.84 -14.95
N GLU A 236 -6.95 13.17 -16.23
CA GLU A 236 -5.90 13.12 -17.27
C GLU A 236 -5.39 11.71 -17.61
N LEU A 237 -6.22 10.69 -17.35
CA LEU A 237 -5.92 9.28 -17.64
C LEU A 237 -6.85 8.71 -18.74
N PRO A 238 -6.37 7.81 -19.63
CA PRO A 238 -7.17 7.27 -20.73
C PRO A 238 -8.48 6.59 -20.31
N ALA A 239 -8.48 5.97 -19.13
CA ALA A 239 -9.69 5.49 -18.47
C ALA A 239 -9.89 6.29 -17.19
N GLY A 240 -10.76 7.30 -17.23
CA GLY A 240 -11.22 8.07 -16.08
C GLY A 240 -12.55 7.56 -15.53
N ASN A 241 -12.94 8.03 -14.34
CA ASN A 241 -14.25 7.80 -13.73
C ASN A 241 -14.50 6.34 -13.32
N GLY A 242 -13.56 5.81 -12.55
CA GLY A 242 -13.71 4.55 -11.83
C GLY A 242 -14.95 4.55 -10.93
N ARG A 243 -15.56 3.37 -10.73
CA ARG A 243 -16.78 3.22 -9.92
C ARG A 243 -16.99 1.79 -9.45
N GLY A 244 -17.73 1.64 -8.36
CA GLY A 244 -18.11 0.32 -7.84
C GLY A 244 -16.92 -0.37 -7.19
N CYS A 245 -16.46 0.14 -6.05
CA CYS A 245 -15.39 -0.48 -5.27
C CYS A 245 -15.92 -0.95 -3.92
N LYS A 246 -15.61 -2.18 -3.52
CA LYS A 246 -15.94 -2.71 -2.20
C LYS A 246 -14.66 -2.97 -1.42
N VAL A 247 -14.56 -2.39 -0.23
CA VAL A 247 -13.43 -2.57 0.69
C VAL A 247 -13.96 -3.22 1.96
N TYR A 248 -13.67 -4.51 2.16
CA TYR A 248 -14.27 -5.25 3.27
C TYR A 248 -13.42 -6.33 3.90
N ASP A 249 -13.71 -6.71 5.14
CA ASP A 249 -12.98 -7.76 5.88
C ASP A 249 -11.45 -7.55 5.93
N ASN A 250 -10.97 -6.31 5.83
CA ASN A 250 -9.54 -6.01 5.88
C ASN A 250 -9.08 -5.65 7.30
N LYS A 251 -7.80 -5.91 7.57
CA LYS A 251 -7.07 -5.38 8.72
C LYS A 251 -6.21 -4.21 8.28
N ILE A 252 -6.62 -2.99 8.65
CA ILE A 252 -5.98 -1.73 8.25
C ILE A 252 -5.41 -1.11 9.52
N ILE A 253 -4.12 -1.32 9.76
CA ILE A 253 -3.54 -1.21 11.11
C ILE A 253 -2.31 -0.31 11.11
N GLU A 254 -2.29 0.70 11.98
CA GLU A 254 -1.09 1.49 12.30
C GLU A 254 -0.35 2.04 11.08
N ASN A 255 -1.07 2.39 10.00
CA ASN A 255 -0.50 3.02 8.81
C ASN A 255 -0.03 4.44 9.13
N ASN A 256 1.10 4.55 9.85
CA ASN A 256 1.69 5.75 10.45
C ASN A 256 3.07 6.07 9.89
N HIS A 257 3.55 5.28 8.92
CA HIS A 257 4.89 5.38 8.37
C HIS A 257 5.07 6.69 7.62
N ARG A 258 6.30 7.24 7.64
CA ARG A 258 6.62 8.48 6.90
C ARG A 258 6.27 8.29 5.43
N ASN A 259 5.73 9.32 4.79
CA ASN A 259 5.57 9.34 3.35
C ASN A 259 6.95 9.57 2.71
N PHE A 260 7.36 8.67 1.84
CA PHE A 260 8.65 8.71 1.14
C PHE A 260 8.47 8.68 -0.39
N ALA A 261 7.29 9.06 -0.87
CA ALA A 261 7.05 9.16 -2.30
C ALA A 261 7.93 10.26 -2.91
N PRO A 262 8.40 10.05 -4.17
CA PRO A 262 9.08 11.09 -4.91
C PRO A 262 8.24 12.37 -4.97
N GLU A 263 8.92 13.51 -4.94
CA GLU A 263 8.25 14.80 -5.08
C GLU A 263 7.52 14.89 -6.43
N GLY A 264 6.26 15.36 -6.39
CA GLY A 264 5.38 15.45 -7.56
C GLY A 264 4.37 14.31 -7.69
N ASN A 265 4.64 13.13 -7.13
CA ASN A 265 3.67 12.03 -7.13
C ASN A 265 2.43 12.40 -6.31
N ILE A 266 1.25 12.03 -6.81
CA ILE A 266 -0.03 12.35 -6.16
C ILE A 266 -0.13 11.70 -4.78
N VAL A 267 0.32 10.45 -4.61
CA VAL A 267 0.37 9.75 -3.32
C VAL A 267 1.22 10.51 -2.28
N GLY A 268 2.11 11.39 -2.74
CA GLY A 268 2.92 12.27 -1.90
C GLY A 268 2.09 13.24 -1.03
N ILE A 269 0.81 13.46 -1.33
CA ILE A 269 -0.10 14.26 -0.50
C ILE A 269 -0.65 13.50 0.71
N VAL A 270 -0.61 12.16 0.68
CA VAL A 270 -1.20 11.30 1.71
C VAL A 270 -0.46 11.52 3.04
N PRO A 271 -1.14 11.99 4.10
CA PRO A 271 -0.51 12.16 5.39
C PRO A 271 -0.24 10.80 6.03
N PRO A 272 0.96 10.61 6.62
CA PRO A 272 1.19 9.53 7.56
C PRO A 272 0.05 9.43 8.59
N GLY A 273 -0.42 8.22 8.88
CA GLY A 273 -1.52 8.03 9.81
C GLY A 273 -2.87 7.95 9.14
N THR A 274 -2.95 7.34 7.96
CA THR A 274 -4.19 7.25 7.19
C THR A 274 -4.61 5.80 7.01
N GLY A 275 -5.84 5.45 7.37
CA GLY A 275 -6.40 4.13 7.13
C GLY A 275 -6.85 3.97 5.67
N ILE A 276 -7.94 4.66 5.31
CA ILE A 276 -8.57 4.63 3.99
C ILE A 276 -8.72 6.06 3.46
N ILE A 277 -8.51 6.27 2.16
CA ILE A 277 -8.97 7.48 1.46
C ILE A 277 -9.82 7.07 0.27
N LEU A 278 -10.99 7.70 0.16
CA LEU A 278 -11.85 7.70 -1.01
C LEU A 278 -11.70 9.08 -1.67
N LEU A 279 -10.98 9.16 -2.79
CA LEU A 279 -10.70 10.40 -3.51
C LEU A 279 -11.40 10.40 -4.87
N ALA A 280 -12.32 11.34 -5.08
CA ALA A 280 -13.23 11.39 -6.23
C ALA A 280 -13.93 10.03 -6.52
N ALA A 281 -14.18 9.25 -5.46
CA ALA A 281 -14.61 7.87 -5.56
C ALA A 281 -16.13 7.75 -5.71
N LYS A 282 -16.59 6.79 -6.52
CA LYS A 282 -17.98 6.70 -6.95
C LYS A 282 -18.55 5.31 -6.67
N GLY A 283 -19.66 5.21 -5.95
CA GLY A 283 -20.29 3.92 -5.66
C GLY A 283 -19.38 3.02 -4.83
N VAL A 284 -18.87 3.52 -3.70
CA VAL A 284 -17.93 2.78 -2.85
C VAL A 284 -18.60 2.28 -1.58
N GLU A 285 -18.39 1.01 -1.25
CA GLU A 285 -18.86 0.39 -0.03
C GLU A 285 -17.67 -0.01 0.86
N VAL A 286 -17.64 0.46 2.11
CA VAL A 286 -16.57 0.16 3.08
C VAL A 286 -17.20 -0.51 4.29
N TYR A 287 -16.93 -1.81 4.50
CA TYR A 287 -17.60 -2.55 5.55
C TYR A 287 -16.81 -3.67 6.21
N ASP A 288 -17.16 -3.99 7.46
CA ASP A 288 -16.56 -5.09 8.23
C ASP A 288 -15.01 -5.07 8.31
N ASN A 289 -14.39 -3.90 8.16
CA ASN A 289 -12.95 -3.74 8.32
C ASN A 289 -12.56 -3.47 9.79
N GLU A 290 -11.38 -3.95 10.20
CA GLU A 290 -10.69 -3.47 11.40
C GLU A 290 -9.78 -2.30 11.03
N ILE A 291 -10.16 -1.07 11.43
CA ILE A 291 -9.46 0.17 11.11
C ILE A 291 -8.90 0.75 12.41
N ALA A 292 -7.59 0.56 12.64
CA ALA A 292 -7.02 0.79 13.96
C ALA A 292 -5.68 1.52 13.96
N GLY A 293 -5.53 2.46 14.89
CA GLY A 293 -4.22 2.99 15.29
C GLY A 293 -3.64 4.09 14.40
N HIS A 294 -4.42 4.60 13.45
CA HIS A 294 -3.99 5.69 12.56
C HIS A 294 -3.90 7.02 13.31
N LYS A 295 -2.77 7.73 13.17
CA LYS A 295 -2.52 8.98 13.89
C LYS A 295 -3.22 10.21 13.29
N THR A 296 -3.77 10.13 12.08
CA THR A 296 -4.42 11.26 11.38
C THR A 296 -5.90 10.98 11.14
N VAL A 297 -6.23 9.96 10.34
CA VAL A 297 -7.61 9.66 9.95
C VAL A 297 -7.82 8.16 9.72
N GLY A 298 -8.99 7.65 10.15
CA GLY A 298 -9.44 6.29 9.85
C GLY A 298 -9.86 6.13 8.39
N THR A 299 -10.90 6.85 7.98
CA THR A 299 -11.45 6.88 6.62
C THR A 299 -11.70 8.31 6.19
N ALA A 300 -11.08 8.76 5.10
CA ALA A 300 -11.36 10.05 4.48
C ALA A 300 -12.27 9.87 3.27
N ILE A 301 -13.27 10.73 3.15
CA ILE A 301 -14.17 10.89 2.00
C ILE A 301 -13.85 12.26 1.42
N ALA A 302 -13.30 12.31 0.22
CA ALA A 302 -12.75 13.54 -0.34
C ALA A 302 -13.06 13.66 -1.83
N SER A 303 -13.52 14.83 -2.25
CA SER A 303 -13.48 15.30 -3.63
C SER A 303 -12.05 15.67 -4.02
N TYR A 304 -11.71 15.56 -5.30
CA TYR A 304 -10.42 15.99 -5.83
C TYR A 304 -10.16 17.49 -5.64
N TYR A 305 -11.22 18.30 -5.52
CA TYR A 305 -11.11 19.73 -5.22
C TYR A 305 -10.28 20.02 -3.95
N ILE A 306 -10.32 19.14 -2.93
CA ILE A 306 -9.55 19.32 -1.70
C ILE A 306 -8.02 19.32 -1.92
N THR A 307 -7.57 18.80 -3.07
CA THR A 307 -6.15 18.75 -3.41
C THR A 307 -5.62 20.09 -3.90
N GLU A 308 -6.50 21.01 -4.30
CA GLU A 308 -6.19 22.30 -4.96
C GLU A 308 -5.33 22.16 -6.24
N LYS A 309 -5.15 20.94 -6.74
CA LYS A 309 -4.39 20.70 -7.97
C LYS A 309 -5.25 21.01 -9.18
N PRO A 310 -4.73 21.76 -10.16
CA PRO A 310 -5.44 21.96 -11.42
C PRO A 310 -5.50 20.64 -12.21
N TRP A 311 -6.50 20.52 -13.07
CA TRP A 311 -6.60 19.47 -14.08
C TRP A 311 -7.21 20.05 -15.35
N ASN A 312 -6.96 19.39 -16.49
CA ASN A 312 -7.52 19.77 -17.78
C ASN A 312 -8.15 18.57 -18.48
N ASP A 313 -9.20 18.03 -17.87
CA ASP A 313 -10.02 16.94 -18.41
C ASP A 313 -11.50 17.29 -18.22
N GLU A 314 -12.18 17.61 -19.33
CA GLU A 314 -13.60 17.98 -19.33
C GLU A 314 -14.53 16.81 -18.99
N ASN A 315 -14.04 15.57 -19.12
CA ASN A 315 -14.83 14.38 -18.81
C ASN A 315 -14.58 13.86 -17.39
N TYR A 316 -13.67 14.49 -16.64
CA TYR A 316 -13.37 14.08 -15.28
C TYR A 316 -14.41 14.62 -14.29
N ASP A 317 -14.97 13.72 -13.48
CA ASP A 317 -15.83 14.09 -12.37
C ASP A 317 -15.03 14.08 -11.06
N PRO A 318 -14.70 15.25 -10.48
CA PRO A 318 -13.84 15.36 -9.31
C PRO A 318 -14.53 14.96 -8.00
N HIS A 319 -15.84 14.70 -7.99
CA HIS A 319 -16.61 14.53 -6.76
C HIS A 319 -16.61 13.08 -6.26
N THR A 320 -16.76 12.93 -4.95
CA THR A 320 -17.03 11.64 -4.29
C THR A 320 -18.51 11.53 -3.93
N TYR A 321 -19.16 10.43 -4.30
CA TYR A 321 -20.58 10.20 -4.03
C TYR A 321 -20.96 8.72 -4.06
N ASP A 322 -22.18 8.43 -3.58
CA ASP A 322 -22.71 7.07 -3.45
C ASP A 322 -21.77 6.22 -2.59
N VAL A 323 -21.47 6.72 -1.39
CA VAL A 323 -20.57 6.07 -0.44
C VAL A 323 -21.38 5.44 0.68
N TYR A 324 -21.14 4.17 0.97
CA TYR A 324 -21.76 3.47 2.09
C TYR A 324 -20.71 2.90 3.05
N ILE A 325 -20.71 3.37 4.29
CA ILE A 325 -19.79 2.93 5.35
C ILE A 325 -20.59 2.30 6.48
N HIS A 326 -20.36 1.01 6.75
CA HIS A 326 -21.10 0.27 7.78
C HIS A 326 -20.27 -0.86 8.38
N GLY A 327 -20.62 -1.39 9.56
CA GLY A 327 -19.98 -2.60 10.14
C GLY A 327 -18.49 -2.49 10.55
N ASN A 328 -17.77 -1.44 10.16
CA ASN A 328 -16.34 -1.31 10.46
C ASN A 328 -16.08 -1.11 11.96
N THR A 329 -14.96 -1.64 12.45
CA THR A 329 -14.48 -1.37 13.81
C THR A 329 -13.38 -0.31 13.77
N TYR A 330 -13.68 0.88 14.29
CA TYR A 330 -12.69 1.95 14.45
C TYR A 330 -12.04 1.93 15.83
N ARG A 331 -10.71 1.97 15.89
CA ARG A 331 -9.94 2.12 17.14
C ARG A 331 -8.86 3.17 16.99
N ARG A 332 -8.87 4.18 17.85
CA ARG A 332 -7.89 5.27 17.82
C ARG A 332 -6.96 5.20 19.02
N LYS A 333 -5.74 5.67 18.82
CA LYS A 333 -4.83 6.07 19.90
C LYS A 333 -4.85 7.60 19.99
N ARG A 334 -4.59 8.14 21.17
CA ARG A 334 -4.31 9.58 21.28
C ARG A 334 -3.00 9.85 20.54
N ALA A 335 -3.08 10.64 19.48
CA ALA A 335 -1.94 10.99 18.64
C ALA A 335 -2.13 12.40 18.09
N VAL A 336 -1.02 13.03 17.69
CA VAL A 336 -1.06 14.28 16.94
C VAL A 336 -1.20 13.91 15.46
N PRO A 337 -2.24 14.39 14.76
CA PRO A 337 -2.33 14.25 13.31
C PRO A 337 -1.08 14.77 12.63
N ASP A 338 -0.78 14.22 11.45
CA ASP A 338 0.48 14.49 10.78
C ASP A 338 0.72 15.98 10.54
N LEU A 339 1.95 16.46 10.78
CA LEU A 339 2.31 17.86 10.56
C LEU A 339 3.22 18.05 9.34
N SER A 340 3.53 16.97 8.62
CA SER A 340 4.43 17.00 7.46
C SER A 340 3.68 17.24 6.15
N LYS A 341 2.43 16.78 6.03
CA LYS A 341 1.57 16.95 4.85
C LYS A 341 0.40 17.88 5.14
N ASP A 342 -0.06 18.60 4.12
CA ASP A 342 -1.07 19.66 4.30
C ASP A 342 -2.42 19.12 4.77
N PHE A 343 -2.86 17.96 4.26
CA PHE A 343 -4.07 17.31 4.77
C PHE A 343 -3.94 16.95 6.26
N GLY A 344 -2.79 16.45 6.70
CA GLY A 344 -2.54 16.19 8.12
C GLY A 344 -2.56 17.47 8.97
N LYS A 345 -1.93 18.54 8.48
CA LYS A 345 -1.93 19.85 9.15
C LYS A 345 -3.34 20.39 9.27
N LEU A 346 -4.16 20.25 8.24
CA LEU A 346 -5.57 20.61 8.24
C LEU A 346 -6.33 19.86 9.33
N VAL A 347 -6.18 18.53 9.40
CA VAL A 347 -6.80 17.72 10.47
C VAL A 347 -6.36 18.18 11.86
N ASN A 348 -5.06 18.46 12.07
CA ASN A 348 -4.60 18.95 13.37
C ASN A 348 -5.04 20.40 13.67
N PHE A 349 -5.24 21.23 12.65
CA PHE A 349 -5.74 22.59 12.81
C PHE A 349 -7.19 22.60 13.28
N LEU A 350 -8.05 21.82 12.62
CA LEU A 350 -9.47 21.70 12.96
C LEU A 350 -9.68 20.88 14.25
N PHE A 351 -8.86 19.84 14.46
CA PHE A 351 -9.00 18.90 15.58
C PHE A 351 -7.66 18.67 16.30
N PRO A 352 -7.16 19.65 17.10
CA PRO A 352 -5.85 19.58 17.72
C PRO A 352 -5.63 18.31 18.57
N GLY A 353 -4.67 17.47 18.17
CA GLY A 353 -4.34 16.22 18.85
C GLY A 353 -5.47 15.16 18.83
N GLN A 354 -6.41 15.28 17.90
CA GLN A 354 -7.57 14.40 17.79
C GLN A 354 -7.69 13.82 16.38
N PRO A 355 -7.20 12.59 16.17
CA PRO A 355 -7.48 11.85 14.95
C PRO A 355 -8.99 11.61 14.81
N GLN A 356 -9.47 11.62 13.57
CA GLN A 356 -10.87 11.36 13.22
C GLN A 356 -11.06 9.92 12.74
N ASP A 357 -12.23 9.33 12.99
CA ASP A 357 -12.56 8.00 12.43
C ASP A 357 -13.00 8.14 10.99
N ILE A 358 -13.93 9.05 10.75
CA ILE A 358 -14.49 9.34 9.44
C ILE A 358 -14.41 10.85 9.24
N LEU A 359 -13.77 11.27 8.16
CA LEU A 359 -13.65 12.67 7.79
C LEU A 359 -14.17 12.86 6.37
N TYR A 360 -15.22 13.66 6.23
CA TYR A 360 -15.76 14.07 4.95
C TYR A 360 -15.36 15.52 4.66
N ASP A 361 -14.93 15.81 3.44
CA ASP A 361 -14.54 17.17 3.04
C ASP A 361 -15.72 18.15 2.93
N GLY A 362 -16.95 17.65 2.75
CA GLY A 362 -18.15 18.46 2.62
C GLY A 362 -18.35 19.10 1.24
N ILE A 363 -17.51 18.76 0.26
CA ILE A 363 -17.62 19.34 -1.09
C ILE A 363 -18.75 18.65 -1.85
N ILE A 364 -19.67 19.46 -2.39
CA ILE A 364 -20.87 18.99 -3.09
C ILE A 364 -20.84 19.37 -4.57
N ASP A 365 -21.47 18.53 -5.39
CA ASP A 365 -21.74 18.80 -6.80
C ASP A 365 -23.03 19.63 -6.92
N GLY A 366 -22.93 20.83 -7.50
CA GLY A 366 -24.04 21.75 -7.69
C GLY A 366 -25.09 21.27 -8.71
N GLU A 367 -24.77 20.28 -9.55
CA GLU A 367 -25.73 19.68 -10.49
C GLU A 367 -26.59 18.58 -9.87
N ARG A 368 -26.22 18.09 -8.66
CA ARG A 368 -27.00 17.07 -7.95
C ARG A 368 -28.24 17.62 -7.28
N PRO A 369 -29.27 16.78 -7.05
CA PRO A 369 -30.48 17.20 -6.35
C PRO A 369 -30.16 17.84 -5.00
N ALA A 370 -30.66 19.07 -4.81
CA ALA A 370 -30.49 19.78 -3.56
C ALA A 370 -31.12 19.00 -2.39
N GLY A 371 -30.45 19.04 -1.25
CA GLY A 371 -30.89 18.35 -0.04
C GLY A 371 -29.80 18.38 1.02
N PRO A 372 -30.06 17.79 2.20
CA PRO A 372 -29.09 17.77 3.28
C PRO A 372 -27.95 16.75 3.06
N ASN A 373 -28.08 15.85 2.07
CA ASN A 373 -27.09 14.85 1.70
C ASN A 373 -27.09 14.62 0.16
N PRO A 374 -26.69 15.62 -0.64
CA PRO A 374 -26.79 15.56 -2.11
C PRO A 374 -25.82 14.55 -2.73
N MET A 375 -24.73 14.23 -2.03
CA MET A 375 -23.70 13.29 -2.46
C MET A 375 -24.03 11.83 -2.12
N ASN A 376 -25.18 11.57 -1.48
CA ASN A 376 -25.61 10.23 -1.07
C ASN A 376 -24.54 9.50 -0.24
N ILE A 377 -24.06 10.16 0.83
CA ILE A 377 -23.13 9.59 1.79
C ILE A 377 -23.93 8.93 2.92
N CYS A 378 -23.81 7.62 3.05
CA CYS A 378 -24.53 6.82 4.03
C CYS A 378 -23.53 6.22 5.02
N ILE A 379 -23.63 6.63 6.29
CA ILE A 379 -22.80 6.13 7.38
C ILE A 379 -23.71 5.43 8.39
N GLN A 380 -23.64 4.11 8.40
CA GLN A 380 -24.33 3.24 9.37
C GLN A 380 -23.27 2.63 10.29
N GLN A 381 -22.67 3.47 11.11
CA GLN A 381 -21.58 3.07 12.00
C GLN A 381 -22.02 3.12 13.46
N SER A 382 -21.76 2.03 14.19
CA SER A 382 -22.08 1.91 15.61
C SER A 382 -20.84 2.22 16.45
N GLY A 383 -20.97 3.12 17.42
CA GLY A 383 -19.91 3.39 18.40
C GLY A 383 -20.22 4.63 19.21
N GLN A 384 -20.26 4.50 20.55
CA GLN A 384 -20.55 5.65 21.43
C GLN A 384 -19.50 6.76 21.32
N ASP A 385 -18.29 6.41 20.87
CA ASP A 385 -17.15 7.32 20.72
C ASP A 385 -16.78 7.55 19.25
N LEU A 386 -17.65 7.30 18.26
CA LEU A 386 -17.33 7.54 16.86
C LEU A 386 -16.98 9.02 16.63
N ARG A 387 -15.82 9.30 16.05
CA ARG A 387 -15.41 10.65 15.66
C ARG A 387 -15.64 10.86 14.18
N PHE A 388 -16.77 11.48 13.88
CA PHE A 388 -17.10 11.96 12.54
C PHE A 388 -16.82 13.46 12.44
N ALA A 389 -16.40 13.91 11.26
CA ALA A 389 -16.47 15.31 10.89
C ALA A 389 -16.78 15.50 9.40
N ASP A 390 -17.71 16.40 9.09
CA ASP A 390 -17.83 17.11 7.82
C ASP A 390 -17.17 18.48 8.01
N ILE A 391 -16.14 18.77 7.24
CA ILE A 391 -15.32 19.98 7.45
C ILE A 391 -15.77 21.19 6.64
N ASP A 392 -16.77 21.08 5.76
CA ASP A 392 -17.25 22.23 4.97
C ASP A 392 -16.13 22.94 4.18
N ALA A 393 -15.28 22.16 3.50
CA ALA A 393 -14.07 22.67 2.85
C ALA A 393 -14.34 23.70 1.75
N ALA A 394 -15.48 23.61 1.07
CA ALA A 394 -15.86 24.56 0.02
C ALA A 394 -16.20 25.97 0.57
N ASN A 395 -16.43 26.10 1.89
CA ASN A 395 -16.79 27.36 2.55
C ASN A 395 -15.80 27.69 3.67
N ASP A 396 -14.49 27.53 3.43
CA ASP A 396 -13.41 27.90 4.36
C ASP A 396 -13.55 27.31 5.78
N PHE A 397 -14.17 26.13 5.88
CA PHE A 397 -14.45 25.43 7.14
C PHE A 397 -15.38 26.20 8.10
N GLU A 398 -16.20 27.13 7.60
CA GLU A 398 -17.09 27.96 8.42
C GLU A 398 -18.11 27.13 9.22
N ASN A 399 -18.56 25.99 8.70
CA ASN A 399 -19.60 25.16 9.32
C ASN A 399 -19.19 23.70 9.53
N VAL A 400 -18.05 23.47 10.19
CA VAL A 400 -17.63 22.11 10.59
C VAL A 400 -18.71 21.43 11.44
N LYS A 401 -19.16 20.24 11.04
CA LYS A 401 -20.14 19.40 11.75
C LYS A 401 -19.45 18.15 12.28
N THR A 402 -19.63 17.86 13.57
CA THR A 402 -19.06 16.64 14.20
C THR A 402 -20.10 15.56 14.49
N GLU A 403 -21.37 15.86 14.22
CA GLU A 403 -22.48 14.92 14.33
C GLU A 403 -22.80 14.35 12.94
N LEU A 404 -23.15 13.07 12.86
CA LEU A 404 -23.49 12.43 11.59
C LEU A 404 -24.67 13.10 10.88
N GLY A 405 -25.65 13.60 11.63
CA GLY A 405 -26.80 14.35 11.09
C GLY A 405 -27.42 13.70 9.84
N PRO A 406 -27.34 14.33 8.66
CA PRO A 406 -27.96 13.84 7.44
C PRO A 406 -27.23 12.66 6.77
N TYR A 407 -26.05 12.30 7.25
CA TYR A 407 -25.25 11.17 6.77
C TYR A 407 -25.58 9.88 7.53
N ALA A 408 -26.29 9.95 8.66
CA ALA A 408 -26.74 8.77 9.39
C ALA A 408 -27.86 8.07 8.61
N CYS A 409 -27.62 6.85 8.15
CA CYS A 409 -28.61 6.03 7.46
C CYS A 409 -29.07 4.85 8.34
N SER A 410 -30.27 4.33 8.04
CA SER A 410 -30.88 3.22 8.78
C SER A 410 -30.44 1.87 8.21
N PRO A 411 -30.38 0.80 9.05
CA PRO A 411 -30.22 -0.57 8.54
C PRO A 411 -31.40 -0.93 7.64
N ASP A 412 -31.12 -1.42 6.42
CA ASP A 412 -32.11 -2.05 5.54
C ASP A 412 -32.63 -3.38 6.11
#